data_AF-T1AMG0-F1
#
_entry.id   AF-T1AMG0-F1
#
_cell.length_a   1.000
_cell.length_b   1.000
_cell.length_c   1.000
_cell.angle_alpha   90.00
_cell.angle_beta   90.00
_cell.angle_gamma   90.00
#
_symmetry.space_group_name_H-M   'P 1'
#
loop_
_entity.id
_entity.type
_entity.pdbx_description
1 polymer ?
#
loop_
_entity_poly.entity_id
_entity_poly.type
_entity_poly.pdbx_seq_one_letter_code
_entity_poly.pdbx_strand_id
1 'polypeptide(L)' 'VALVEHWRGIRIDGFQASGRTFGGATCFSARLNGHPCHLIHPDRTHYRDVVEFVAADCLRDALRVADGDVVRVELEES' A
#
# COMPACT_ATOMS: atom_id res chain seq x y z
N VAL A 1 8.70 -8.58 8.32
CA VAL A 1 8.15 -7.74 7.25
C VAL A 1 8.04 -8.62 6.01
N ALA A 2 7.43 -9.81 6.15
CA ALA A 2 7.74 -10.94 5.26
C ALA A 2 7.13 -10.86 3.84
N LEU A 3 6.00 -10.18 3.69
CA LEU A 3 5.23 -10.22 2.43
C LEU A 3 5.92 -9.45 1.29
N VAL A 4 6.59 -8.34 1.61
CA VAL A 4 7.20 -7.44 0.62
C VAL A 4 8.73 -7.34 0.74
N GLU A 5 9.34 -8.14 1.63
CA GLU A 5 10.79 -8.11 1.94
C GLU A 5 11.70 -8.30 0.71
N HIS A 6 11.22 -9.00 -0.32
CA HIS A 6 11.98 -9.30 -1.55
C HIS A 6 11.66 -8.35 -2.71
N TRP A 7 10.68 -7.46 -2.55
CA TRP A 7 10.25 -6.53 -3.59
C TRP A 7 11.01 -5.21 -3.46
N ARG A 8 11.35 -4.58 -4.59
CA ARG A 8 11.94 -3.24 -4.60
C ARG A 8 10.84 -2.20 -4.62
N GLY A 9 10.75 -1.42 -3.55
CA GLY A 9 9.80 -0.31 -3.44
C GLY A 9 10.48 1.04 -3.56
N ILE A 10 9.66 2.05 -3.84
CA ILE A 10 10.04 3.46 -3.86
C ILE A 10 9.94 4.01 -2.44
N ARG A 11 11.04 4.59 -1.96
CA ARG A 11 11.10 5.24 -0.65
C ARG A 11 10.34 6.57 -0.66
N ILE A 12 9.48 6.78 0.33
CA ILE A 12 8.87 8.06 0.67
C ILE A 12 9.37 8.45 2.05
N ASP A 13 10.13 9.55 2.13
CA ASP A 13 10.68 10.01 3.39
C ASP A 13 9.62 10.66 4.28
N GLY A 14 9.81 10.50 5.59
CA GLY A 14 8.99 11.19 6.57
C GLY A 14 9.23 12.70 6.52
N PHE A 15 8.24 13.47 6.95
CA PHE A 15 8.29 14.93 6.93
C PHE A 15 7.58 15.53 8.14
N GLN A 16 7.78 16.83 8.34
CA GLN A 16 7.06 17.61 9.35
C GLN A 16 6.12 18.59 8.66
N ALA A 17 4.88 18.65 9.12
CA ALA A 17 3.89 19.61 8.67
C ALA A 17 2.96 20.00 9.82
N SER A 18 2.63 21.29 9.90
CA SER A 18 1.67 21.83 10.88
C SER A 18 1.96 21.41 12.34
N GLY A 19 3.25 21.43 12.73
CA GLY A 19 3.69 21.05 14.08
C GLY A 19 3.63 19.55 14.38
N ARG A 20 3.43 18.69 13.38
CA ARG A 20 3.38 17.22 13.53
C ARG A 20 4.43 16.54 12.65
N THR A 21 4.95 15.40 13.13
CA THR A 21 5.88 14.54 12.38
C THR A 21 5.13 13.35 11.79
N PHE A 22 5.28 13.15 10.49
CA PHE A 22 4.77 12.01 9.74
C PHE A 22 5.92 11.04 9.46
N GLY A 23 5.69 9.75 9.72
CA GLY A 23 6.67 8.72 9.38
C GLY A 23 6.81 8.58 7.87
N GLY A 24 7.93 8.00 7.42
CA GLY A 24 8.06 7.62 6.02
C GLY A 24 7.29 6.34 5.72
N ALA A 25 7.36 5.96 4.45
CA ALA A 25 6.79 4.72 3.95
C ALA A 25 7.61 4.20 2.77
N THR A 26 7.34 2.96 2.39
CA THR A 26 7.82 2.38 1.14
C THR A 26 6.60 2.02 0.29
N CYS A 27 6.55 2.49 -0.95
CA CYS A 27 5.47 2.20 -1.89
C CYS A 27 5.92 1.21 -2.97
N PHE A 28 5.02 0.32 -3.38
CA PHE A 28 5.27 -0.69 -4.39
C PHE A 28 4.18 -0.59 -5.46
N SER A 29 4.57 -0.58 -6.74
CA SER A 29 3.62 -0.66 -7.85
C SER A 29 2.84 -1.96 -7.77
N ALA A 30 1.51 -1.86 -7.85
CA ALA A 30 0.63 -2.99 -7.62
C ALA A 30 -0.63 -2.94 -8.48
N ARG A 31 -1.28 -4.10 -8.60
CA ARG A 31 -2.63 -4.21 -9.15
C ARG A 31 -3.52 -4.98 -8.19
N LEU A 32 -4.73 -4.46 -7.97
CA LEU A 32 -5.77 -5.10 -7.17
C LEU A 32 -6.88 -5.57 -8.10
N ASN A 33 -7.08 -6.88 -8.25
CA ASN A 33 -7.96 -7.47 -9.27
C ASN A 33 -7.69 -6.90 -10.68
N GLY A 34 -6.41 -6.65 -11.00
CA GLY A 34 -5.98 -6.07 -12.27
C GLY A 34 -6.12 -4.54 -12.38
N HIS A 35 -6.69 -3.85 -11.40
CA HIS A 35 -6.80 -2.39 -11.38
C HIS A 35 -5.53 -1.72 -10.81
N PRO A 36 -4.99 -0.67 -11.46
CA PRO A 36 -3.78 -0.01 -11.00
C PRO A 36 -3.89 0.60 -9.60
N CYS A 37 -2.92 0.33 -8.74
CA CYS A 37 -2.82 0.88 -7.39
C CYS A 37 -1.37 0.82 -6.90
N HIS A 38 -1.14 1.16 -5.64
CA HIS A 38 0.14 0.95 -4.98
C HIS A 38 -0.10 0.33 -3.61
N LEU A 39 0.72 -0.66 -3.25
CA LEU A 39 0.81 -1.11 -1.88
C LEU A 39 1.72 -0.13 -1.13
N ILE A 40 1.25 0.40 -0.01
CA ILE A 40 2.04 1.29 0.86
C ILE A 40 2.37 0.56 2.17
N HIS A 41 3.63 0.64 2.58
CA HIS A 41 4.12 0.08 3.83
C HIS A 41 4.71 1.21 4.70
N PRO A 42 3.98 1.71 5.71
CA PRO A 42 4.50 2.71 6.63
C PRO A 42 5.63 2.16 7.49
N ASP A 43 6.65 2.99 7.80
CA ASP A 43 7.78 2.60 8.66
C ASP A 43 7.35 2.12 10.04
N ARG A 44 6.21 2.63 10.51
CA ARG A 44 5.62 2.32 11.80
C ARG A 44 4.26 1.67 11.58
N THR A 45 4.28 0.37 11.31
CA THR A 45 3.08 -0.48 11.34
C THR A 45 3.10 -1.38 12.57
N HIS A 46 1.94 -1.53 13.21
CA HIS A 46 1.75 -2.46 14.35
C HIS A 46 1.16 -3.80 13.89
N TYR A 47 0.63 -3.88 12.66
CA TYR A 47 -0.04 -5.06 12.12
C TYR A 47 0.93 -5.83 11.22
N ARG A 48 1.03 -7.15 11.43
CA ARG A 48 1.98 -8.01 10.70
C ARG A 48 1.34 -8.72 9.50
N ASP A 49 0.02 -8.76 9.46
CA ASP A 49 -0.84 -9.53 8.57
C ASP A 49 -1.81 -8.65 7.76
N VAL A 50 -1.74 -7.33 7.94
CA VAL A 50 -2.52 -6.34 7.20
C VAL A 50 -1.61 -5.55 6.27
N VAL A 51 -2.07 -5.34 5.05
CA VAL A 51 -1.42 -4.46 4.06
C VAL A 51 -2.35 -3.31 3.70
N GLU A 52 -1.76 -2.19 3.31
CA GLU A 52 -2.48 -0.97 2.95
C GLU A 52 -2.27 -0.67 1.47
N PHE A 53 -3.32 -0.18 0.80
CA PHE A 53 -3.29 0.20 -0.61
C PHE A 53 -3.71 1.66 -0.78
N VAL A 54 -3.06 2.35 -1.72
CA VAL A 54 -3.42 3.69 -2.17
C VAL A 54 -3.62 3.68 -3.68
N ALA A 55 -4.64 4.40 -4.15
CA ALA A 55 -4.96 4.54 -5.57
C ALA A 55 -5.55 5.92 -5.84
N ALA A 56 -5.55 6.33 -7.12
CA ALA A 56 -6.20 7.55 -7.54
C ALA A 56 -7.73 7.47 -7.42
N ASP A 57 -8.28 6.26 -7.60
CA ASP A 57 -9.72 5.97 -7.51
C ASP A 57 -10.08 5.36 -6.16
N CYS A 58 -11.36 5.48 -5.76
CA CYS A 58 -11.93 4.70 -4.68
C CYS A 58 -12.01 3.22 -5.09
N LEU A 59 -11.07 2.40 -4.62
CA LEU A 59 -10.97 0.98 -5.02
C LEU A 59 -12.22 0.16 -4.70
N ARG A 60 -12.92 0.47 -3.60
CA ARG A 60 -14.17 -0.22 -3.25
C ARG A 60 -15.26 0.00 -4.29
N ASP A 61 -15.39 1.22 -4.78
CA ASP A 61 -16.39 1.56 -5.80
C ASP A 61 -15.98 1.03 -7.17
N ALA A 62 -14.71 1.21 -7.54
CA ALA A 62 -14.18 0.77 -8.83
C ALA A 62 -14.25 -0.76 -9.01
N LEU A 63 -13.96 -1.51 -7.95
CA LEU A 63 -13.92 -2.97 -7.96
C LEU A 63 -15.19 -3.62 -7.42
N ARG A 64 -16.10 -2.83 -6.85
CA ARG A 64 -17.32 -3.30 -6.16
C ARG A 64 -17.02 -4.33 -5.07
N VAL A 65 -16.00 -4.07 -4.26
CA VAL A 65 -15.55 -4.95 -3.18
C VAL A 65 -16.00 -4.44 -1.80
N ALA A 66 -16.37 -5.38 -0.94
CA ALA A 66 -16.79 -5.16 0.44
C ALA A 66 -15.88 -5.88 1.44
N ASP A 67 -16.13 -5.68 2.73
CA ASP A 67 -15.39 -6.39 3.77
C ASP A 67 -15.67 -7.89 3.69
N GLY A 68 -14.59 -8.69 3.76
CA GLY A 68 -14.65 -10.15 3.62
C GLY A 68 -14.45 -10.66 2.20
N ASP A 69 -14.47 -9.79 1.19
CA ASP A 69 -14.18 -10.20 -0.18
C ASP A 69 -12.71 -10.59 -0.37
N VAL A 70 -12.50 -11.64 -1.16
CA VAL A 70 -11.17 -12.08 -1.56
C VAL A 70 -10.74 -11.30 -2.80
N VAL A 71 -9.56 -10.69 -2.72
CA VAL A 71 -8.96 -9.91 -3.81
C VAL A 71 -7.62 -10.50 -4.20
N ARG A 72 -7.29 -10.43 -5.49
CA ARG A 72 -5.98 -10.79 -6.02
C ARG A 72 -5.09 -9.56 -6.02
N VAL A 73 -3.91 -9.69 -5.43
CA VAL A 73 -2.87 -8.67 -5.43
C VAL A 73 -1.74 -9.14 -6.33
N GLU A 74 -1.30 -8.27 -7.23
CA GLU A 74 -0.11 -8.45 -8.05
C GLU A 74 0.85 -7.30 -7.75
N LEU A 75 2.11 -7.61 -7.50
CA LEU A 75 3.17 -6.62 -7.35
C LEU A 75 4.00 -6.60 -8.62
N GLU A 76 4.41 -5.40 -9.03
CA GLU A 76 5.27 -5.18 -10.18
C GLU A 76 6.68 -4.82 -9.70
N GLU A 77 7.71 -5.43 -10.30
CA GLU A 77 9.09 -5.00 -10.05
C GLU A 77 9.29 -3.61 -10.66
N SER A 78 9.78 -2.67 -9.84
CA SER A 78 10.08 -1.29 -10.26
C SER A 78 11.54 -1.14 -10.69
#